data_AF-A0AAU5H6V6-F1
#
_entry.id   AF-A0AAU5H6V6-F1
#
_cell.length_a   1.000
_cell.length_b   1.000
_cell.length_c   1.000
_cell.angle_alpha   90.00
_cell.angle_beta   90.00
_cell.angle_gamma   90.00
#
_symmetry.space_group_name_H-M   'P 1'
#
loop_
_entity.id
_entity.type
_entity.pdbx_description
1 polymer ?
#
loop_
_entity_poly.entity_id
_entity_poly.type
_entity_poly.pdbx_seq_one_letter_code
_entity_poly.pdbx_strand_id
1 'polypeptide(L)'
;MPTACSSFTGKVAGYDVSFTAAALSLPATGDRSTTTQFTGVITQLGVTLYADVRAIQHGSTVIVVSHVGLAVDTGLTRDTANTAYKKVAARW
;
A
#
# COMPACT_ATOMS: atom_id res chain seq x y z
N MET A 1 -11.52 7.86 3.33
CA MET A 1 -10.69 8.49 2.28
C MET A 1 -11.56 9.43 1.47
N PRO A 2 -11.13 10.66 1.14
CA PRO A 2 -11.89 11.56 0.28
C PRO A 2 -12.10 10.95 -1.11
N THR A 3 -13.27 11.18 -1.71
CA THR A 3 -13.61 10.65 -3.05
C THR A 3 -12.65 11.15 -4.13
N ALA A 4 -12.09 12.35 -3.97
CA ALA A 4 -11.08 12.88 -4.89
C ALA A 4 -9.79 12.04 -4.95
N CYS A 5 -9.56 11.16 -3.97
CA CYS A 5 -8.38 10.29 -3.91
C CYS A 5 -8.69 8.82 -4.28
N SER A 6 -9.91 8.49 -4.69
CA SER A 6 -10.30 7.09 -4.96
C SER A 6 -9.83 6.56 -6.32
N SER A 7 -9.42 7.44 -7.23
CA SER A 7 -8.94 7.03 -8.56
C SER A 7 -8.04 8.09 -9.19
N PHE A 8 -7.09 7.64 -9.99
CA PHE A 8 -6.24 8.51 -10.81
C PHE A 8 -5.70 7.72 -12.01
N THR A 9 -5.19 8.42 -13.02
CA THR A 9 -4.52 7.82 -14.17
C THR A 9 -3.05 8.21 -14.18
N GLY A 10 -2.18 7.33 -14.67
CA GLY A 10 -0.75 7.60 -14.78
C GLY A 10 -0.07 6.71 -15.80
N LYS A 11 1.27 6.78 -15.86
CA LYS A 11 2.08 5.91 -16.71
C LYS A 11 2.99 5.01 -15.89
N VAL A 12 3.00 3.72 -16.19
CA VAL A 12 3.94 2.73 -15.62
C VAL A 12 4.61 1.98 -16.75
N ALA A 13 5.94 1.99 -16.75
CA ALA A 13 6.74 1.34 -17.80
C ALA A 13 6.31 1.74 -19.23
N GLY A 14 5.87 2.97 -19.43
CA GLY A 14 5.42 3.50 -20.72
C GLY A 14 3.94 3.24 -21.06
N TYR A 15 3.22 2.44 -20.27
CA TYR A 15 1.79 2.15 -20.49
C TYR A 15 0.90 3.06 -19.65
N ASP A 16 -0.25 3.46 -20.21
CA ASP A 16 -1.27 4.15 -19.42
C ASP A 16 -1.94 3.17 -18.47
N VAL A 17 -2.09 3.58 -17.22
CA VAL A 17 -2.67 2.77 -16.15
C VAL A 17 -3.75 3.57 -15.47
N SER A 18 -4.92 2.96 -15.33
CA SER A 18 -6.00 3.50 -14.49
C SER A 18 -5.91 2.87 -13.11
N PHE A 19 -5.74 3.70 -12.09
CA PHE A 19 -5.65 3.27 -10.71
C PHE A 19 -6.94 3.57 -9.97
N THR A 20 -7.38 2.62 -9.17
CA THR A 20 -8.33 2.83 -8.07
C THR A 20 -7.62 2.62 -6.76
N ALA A 21 -8.06 3.34 -5.73
CA ALA A 21 -7.57 3.22 -4.37
C ALA A 21 -8.73 2.88 -3.45
N ALA A 22 -8.52 1.96 -2.52
CA ALA A 22 -9.47 1.60 -1.49
C ALA A 22 -8.76 1.47 -0.14
N ALA A 23 -9.44 1.89 0.94
CA ALA A 23 -8.93 1.62 2.27
C ALA A 23 -9.00 0.11 2.53
N LEU A 24 -7.90 -0.44 3.04
CA LEU A 24 -7.82 -1.84 3.43
C LEU A 24 -7.72 -1.90 4.95
N SER A 25 -8.67 -2.59 5.59
CA SER A 25 -8.67 -2.71 7.04
C SER A 25 -7.66 -3.77 7.47
N LEU A 26 -6.70 -3.36 8.29
CA LEU A 26 -5.73 -4.22 8.93
C LEU A 26 -5.62 -3.81 10.40
N PRO A 27 -5.27 -4.74 11.32
CA PRO A 27 -5.06 -4.39 12.73
C PRO A 27 -4.11 -3.20 12.88
N ALA A 28 -4.36 -2.32 13.83
CA ALA A 28 -3.51 -1.15 14.06
C ALA A 28 -2.09 -1.56 14.49
N THR A 29 -1.08 -0.83 14.01
CA THR A 29 0.33 -1.00 14.41
C THR A 29 0.95 0.38 14.63
N GLY A 30 1.87 0.50 15.60
CA GLY A 30 2.48 1.78 15.95
C GLY A 30 1.48 2.74 16.58
N ASP A 31 1.81 4.03 16.56
CA ASP A 31 0.96 5.07 17.14
C ASP A 31 -0.25 5.34 16.27
N ARG A 32 -0.05 5.27 14.95
CA ARG A 32 -1.08 5.38 13.91
C ARG A 32 -0.68 4.52 12.72
N SER A 33 -1.67 3.91 12.06
CA SER A 33 -1.44 3.21 10.80
C SER A 33 -2.60 3.37 9.85
N THR A 34 -2.30 3.41 8.56
CA THR A 34 -3.27 3.31 7.47
C THR A 34 -2.82 2.26 6.48
N THR A 35 -3.76 1.65 5.77
CA THR A 35 -3.46 0.74 4.67
C THR A 35 -4.39 1.04 3.51
N THR A 36 -3.83 1.11 2.32
CA THR A 36 -4.54 1.40 1.08
C THR A 36 -4.17 0.34 0.07
N GLN A 37 -5.17 -0.29 -0.51
CA GLN A 37 -5.01 -1.15 -1.67
C GLN A 37 -5.22 -0.31 -2.93
N PHE A 38 -4.28 -0.41 -3.85
CA PHE A 38 -4.39 0.13 -5.19
C PHE A 38 -4.63 -1.01 -6.18
N THR A 39 -5.54 -0.80 -7.11
CA THR A 39 -5.74 -1.67 -8.28
C THR A 39 -5.44 -0.86 -9.53
N GLY A 40 -4.44 -1.27 -10.29
CA GLY A 40 -4.05 -0.65 -11.55
C GLY A 40 -4.47 -1.51 -12.73
N VAL A 41 -5.15 -0.95 -13.73
CA VAL A 41 -5.53 -1.67 -14.96
C VAL A 41 -4.71 -1.13 -16.12
N ILE A 42 -3.96 -2.01 -16.79
CA ILE A 42 -3.21 -1.74 -18.02
C ILE A 42 -3.99 -2.33 -19.19
N THR A 43 -4.93 -1.55 -19.74
CA THR A 43 -5.88 -2.03 -20.76
C THR A 43 -5.17 -2.55 -22.01
N GLN A 44 -4.05 -1.94 -22.40
CA GLN A 44 -3.25 -2.32 -23.58
C GLN A 44 -2.69 -3.75 -23.47
N LEU A 45 -2.49 -4.25 -22.26
CA LEU A 45 -1.91 -5.57 -21.98
C LEU A 45 -2.94 -6.57 -21.43
N GLY A 46 -4.16 -6.11 -21.11
CA GLY A 46 -5.16 -6.94 -20.42
C GLY A 46 -4.73 -7.37 -19.02
N VAL A 47 -3.86 -6.59 -18.36
CA VAL A 47 -3.27 -6.92 -17.06
C VAL A 47 -3.83 -6.03 -15.95
N THR A 48 -4.07 -6.63 -14.79
CA THR A 48 -4.36 -5.92 -13.54
C THR A 48 -3.19 -6.07 -12.57
N LEU A 49 -2.75 -4.96 -12.02
CA LEU A 49 -1.75 -4.87 -10.96
C LEU A 49 -2.44 -4.56 -9.64
N TYR A 50 -1.90 -5.09 -8.55
CA TYR A 50 -2.34 -4.79 -7.21
C TYR A 50 -1.17 -4.24 -6.41
N ALA A 51 -1.45 -3.30 -5.52
CA ALA A 51 -0.47 -2.82 -4.55
C ALA A 51 -1.12 -2.56 -3.19
N ASP A 52 -0.67 -3.26 -2.15
CA ASP A 52 -1.01 -2.89 -0.78
C ASP A 52 0.08 -1.97 -0.23
N VAL A 53 -0.30 -0.75 0.14
CA VAL A 53 0.59 0.24 0.76
C VAL A 53 0.14 0.48 2.19
N ARG A 54 1.03 0.20 3.13
CA ARG A 54 0.82 0.43 4.56
C ARG A 54 1.80 1.49 5.07
N ALA A 55 1.26 2.53 5.69
CA ALA A 55 2.04 3.54 6.39
C ALA A 55 1.79 3.42 7.90
N ILE A 56 2.87 3.42 8.68
CA ILE A 56 2.87 3.33 10.14
C ILE A 56 3.66 4.52 10.69
N GLN A 57 3.08 5.24 11.64
CA GLN A 57 3.76 6.27 12.40
C GLN A 57 4.26 5.69 13.74
N HIS A 58 5.49 6.03 14.10
CA HIS A 58 6.07 5.79 15.42
C HIS A 58 6.94 6.98 15.83
N GLY A 59 6.49 7.76 16.80
CA GLY A 59 7.10 9.05 17.15
C GLY A 59 7.21 9.97 15.93
N SER A 60 8.44 10.40 15.63
CA SER A 60 8.78 11.21 14.45
C SER A 60 9.14 10.39 13.22
N THR A 61 9.03 9.07 13.27
CA THR A 61 9.38 8.17 12.15
C THR A 61 8.13 7.67 11.44
N VAL A 62 8.15 7.67 10.11
CA VAL A 62 7.14 7.03 9.26
C VAL A 62 7.76 5.84 8.56
N ILE A 63 7.11 4.69 8.67
CA ILE A 63 7.49 3.44 8.02
C ILE A 63 6.46 3.17 6.93
N VAL A 64 6.94 3.01 5.69
CA VAL A 64 6.09 2.68 4.56
C VAL A 64 6.50 1.31 4.01
N VAL A 65 5.53 0.41 3.91
CA VAL A 65 5.68 -0.89 3.25
C VAL A 65 4.77 -0.89 2.03
N SER A 66 5.34 -1.16 0.86
CA SER A 66 4.63 -1.30 -0.40
C SER A 66 4.86 -2.72 -0.94
N HIS A 67 3.77 -3.43 -1.18
CA HIS A 67 3.78 -4.77 -1.77
C HIS A 67 3.03 -4.71 -3.09
N VAL A 68 3.75 -4.88 -4.20
CA VAL A 68 3.22 -4.75 -5.58
C VAL A 68 3.35 -6.08 -6.30
N GLY A 69 2.31 -6.49 -7.03
CA GLY A 69 2.33 -7.73 -7.83
C GLY A 69 1.10 -7.93 -8.71
N LEU A 70 1.08 -9.03 -9.47
CA LEU A 70 -0.11 -9.50 -10.20
C LEU A 70 -1.19 -10.06 -9.26
N ALA A 71 -0.79 -10.43 -8.05
CA ALA A 71 -1.63 -10.69 -6.90
C ALA A 71 -0.89 -10.15 -5.68
N VAL A 72 -1.64 -9.76 -4.65
CA VAL A 72 -1.07 -9.26 -3.39
C VAL A 72 -1.59 -10.11 -2.24
N ASP A 73 -0.66 -10.64 -1.46
CA ASP A 73 -0.95 -11.27 -0.17
C ASP A 73 -0.95 -10.18 0.91
N THR A 74 -2.16 -9.77 1.31
CA THR A 74 -2.38 -8.79 2.39
C THR A 74 -1.83 -9.27 3.74
N GLY A 75 -1.81 -10.58 4.01
CA GLY A 75 -1.21 -11.16 5.20
C GLY A 75 0.30 -10.95 5.24
N LEU A 76 0.96 -11.19 4.11
CA LEU A 76 2.40 -10.90 3.96
C LEU A 76 2.71 -9.41 4.15
N THR A 77 1.88 -8.52 3.61
CA THR A 77 2.02 -7.06 3.81
C THR A 77 1.93 -6.70 5.29
N ARG A 78 0.92 -7.24 6.00
CA ARG A 78 0.73 -7.05 7.45
C ARG A 78 1.95 -7.51 8.24
N ASP A 79 2.42 -8.73 7.98
CA ASP A 79 3.48 -9.36 8.76
C ASP A 79 4.84 -8.68 8.51
N THR A 80 5.10 -8.29 7.27
CA THR A 80 6.27 -7.48 6.89
C THR A 80 6.25 -6.12 7.59
N ALA A 81 5.11 -5.42 7.56
CA ALA A 81 4.98 -4.12 8.21
C ALA A 81 5.12 -4.18 9.73
N ASN A 82 4.55 -5.22 10.36
CA ASN A 82 4.73 -5.47 11.79
C ASN A 82 6.20 -5.75 12.15
N THR A 83 6.90 -6.52 11.31
CA THR A 83 8.32 -6.81 11.51
C THR A 83 9.17 -5.55 11.35
N ALA A 84 8.90 -4.73 10.33
CA ALA A 84 9.57 -3.46 10.11
C ALA A 84 9.36 -2.51 11.29
N TYR A 85 8.12 -2.39 11.77
CA TYR A 85 7.81 -1.61 12.97
C TYR A 85 8.60 -2.07 14.20
N LYS A 86 8.60 -3.37 14.51
CA LYS A 86 9.35 -3.91 15.66
C LYS A 86 10.84 -3.56 15.60
N LYS A 87 11.46 -3.64 14.41
CA LYS A 87 12.87 -3.27 14.22
C LYS A 87 13.14 -1.79 14.45
N VAL A 88 12.23 -0.91 14.02
CA VAL A 88 12.38 0.54 14.20
C VAL A 88 12.13 0.93 15.66
N ALA A 89 11.09 0.39 16.27
CA ALA A 89 10.73 0.67 17.67
C ALA A 89 11.84 0.22 18.64
N ALA A 90 12.56 -0.86 18.35
CA ALA A 90 13.66 -1.33 19.19
C ALA A 90 14.96 -0.48 19.12
N ARG A 91 15.02 0.53 18.23
CA ARG A 91 16.17 1.46 18.17
C ARG A 91 16.07 2.63 19.14
N TRP A 92 14.93 2.75 19.82
CA TRP A 92 14.57 3.80 20.76
C TRP A 92 14.11 3.17 22.07
#